data_AF-A0A3M1S4C0-F1
#
_entry.id   AF-A0A3M1S4C0-F1
#
_cell.length_a   1.000
_cell.length_b   1.000
_cell.length_c   1.000
_cell.angle_alpha   90.00
_cell.angle_beta   90.00
_cell.angle_gamma   90.00
#
_symmetry.space_group_name_H-M   'P 1'
#
loop_
_entity.id
_entity.type
_entity.pdbx_description
1 polymer ?
#
loop_
_entity_poly.entity_id
_entity_poly.type
_entity_poly.pdbx_seq_one_letter_code
_entity_poly.pdbx_strand_id
1 'polypeptide(L)'
;VVAAAFAMHNLNAVYIEPRILGFEDPASDYAKVEKLREAIGHWPWLASGVGHFLTGLAAVPLALWAAELLRQASPLAASFLRIAGLFAAVGFLLGGVTDLLGSHALGLLVAENPTHRDALYLADSLLRVVLNGFAIVAFGWFIGQLSWCAAGAGLLPRGLCRLGYAAAASALLFTVVYLPLYLPLYLAWALWLGLALRRRPAA
;
A
#
# COMPACT_ATOMS: atom_id res chain seq x y z
N VAL A 1 -0.53 -7.38 10.19
CA VAL A 1 -1.19 -7.18 8.87
C VAL A 1 -0.33 -6.35 7.94
N VAL A 2 -0.21 -5.03 8.15
CA VAL A 2 0.57 -4.12 7.28
C VAL A 2 1.96 -4.67 6.94
N ALA A 3 2.78 -5.01 7.94
CA ALA A 3 4.12 -5.58 7.70
C ALA A 3 4.09 -6.89 6.88
N ALA A 4 3.12 -7.77 7.12
CA ALA A 4 3.01 -9.03 6.38
C ALA A 4 2.60 -8.78 4.91
N ALA A 5 1.70 -7.83 4.66
CA ALA A 5 1.33 -7.43 3.31
C ALA A 5 2.53 -6.85 2.56
N PHE A 6 3.29 -5.93 3.16
CA PHE A 6 4.51 -5.42 2.53
C PHE A 6 5.59 -6.48 2.34
N ALA A 7 5.73 -7.45 3.26
CA ALA A 7 6.62 -8.59 3.04
C ALA A 7 6.20 -9.41 1.81
N MET A 8 4.89 -9.65 1.65
CA MET A 8 4.34 -10.32 0.47
C MET A 8 4.57 -9.52 -0.82
N HIS A 9 4.37 -8.19 -0.81
CA HIS A 9 4.65 -7.37 -1.98
C HIS A 9 6.13 -7.33 -2.36
N ASN A 10 7.03 -7.29 -1.37
CA ASN A 10 8.46 -7.43 -1.63
C ASN A 10 8.75 -8.80 -2.24
N LEU A 11 8.21 -9.89 -1.68
CA LEU A 11 8.36 -11.24 -2.23
C LEU A 11 7.80 -11.36 -3.65
N ASN A 12 6.67 -10.71 -3.92
CA ASN A 12 6.08 -10.65 -5.26
C ASN A 12 7.06 -10.00 -6.23
N ALA A 13 7.50 -8.78 -5.95
CA ALA A 13 8.37 -8.01 -6.83
C ALA A 13 9.73 -8.69 -7.08
N VAL A 14 10.35 -9.29 -6.05
CA VAL A 14 11.72 -9.83 -6.18
C VAL A 14 11.78 -11.28 -6.63
N TYR A 15 10.69 -12.05 -6.46
CA TYR A 15 10.71 -13.49 -6.70
C TYR A 15 9.55 -13.98 -7.56
N ILE A 16 8.30 -13.73 -7.15
CA ILE A 16 7.14 -14.36 -7.82
C ILE A 16 6.92 -13.76 -9.20
N GLU A 17 6.98 -12.44 -9.33
CA GLU A 17 6.83 -11.75 -10.62
C GLU A 17 7.89 -12.23 -11.63
N PRO A 18 9.21 -12.22 -11.32
CA PRO A 18 10.21 -12.69 -12.27
C PRO A 18 10.20 -14.21 -12.52
N ARG A 19 9.97 -15.02 -11.49
CA ARG A 19 10.19 -16.48 -11.58
C ARG A 19 8.95 -17.29 -11.92
N ILE A 20 7.75 -16.76 -11.65
CA ILE A 20 6.48 -17.49 -11.80
C ILE A 20 5.61 -16.81 -12.86
N LEU A 21 5.59 -15.47 -12.90
CA LEU A 21 4.76 -14.71 -13.85
C LEU A 21 5.53 -14.22 -15.09
N GLY A 22 6.85 -14.38 -15.12
CA GLY A 22 7.69 -13.98 -16.26
C GLY A 22 7.84 -12.47 -16.43
N PHE A 23 7.68 -11.68 -15.36
CA PHE A 23 7.93 -10.23 -15.36
C PHE A 23 9.44 -9.98 -15.19
N GLU A 24 10.15 -9.93 -16.32
CA GLU A 24 11.60 -9.75 -16.42
C GLU A 24 12.02 -8.27 -16.34
N ASP A 25 11.20 -7.39 -16.92
CA ASP A 25 11.40 -5.94 -16.88
C ASP A 25 10.15 -5.27 -16.29
N PRO A 26 10.12 -5.00 -14.99
CA PRO A 26 8.99 -4.36 -14.32
C PRO A 26 8.62 -2.99 -14.90
N ALA A 27 9.53 -2.30 -15.59
CA ALA A 27 9.21 -1.00 -16.18
C ALA A 27 8.37 -1.13 -17.46
N SER A 28 8.54 -2.22 -18.23
CA SER A 28 7.84 -2.43 -19.49
C SER A 28 6.78 -3.54 -19.45
N ASP A 29 6.91 -4.52 -18.56
CA ASP A 29 6.05 -5.69 -18.53
C ASP A 29 4.62 -5.38 -18.05
N TYR A 30 4.47 -4.38 -17.18
CA TYR A 30 3.15 -3.87 -16.81
C TYR A 30 2.43 -3.12 -17.93
N ALA A 31 3.11 -2.83 -19.05
CA ALA A 31 2.52 -2.28 -20.26
C ALA A 31 2.19 -3.34 -21.32
N LYS A 32 2.53 -4.62 -21.10
CA LYS A 32 2.29 -5.72 -22.05
C LYS A 32 1.00 -6.45 -21.71
N VAL A 33 0.00 -6.33 -22.57
CA VAL A 33 -1.36 -6.87 -22.34
C VAL A 33 -1.34 -8.38 -22.16
N GLU A 34 -0.49 -9.09 -22.90
CA GLU A 34 -0.36 -10.54 -22.84
C GLU A 34 0.07 -11.00 -21.44
N LYS A 35 1.06 -10.32 -20.83
CA LYS A 35 1.52 -10.61 -19.47
C LYS A 35 0.45 -10.28 -18.43
N LEU A 36 -0.28 -9.18 -18.62
CA LEU A 36 -1.39 -8.80 -17.73
C LEU A 36 -2.51 -9.84 -17.75
N ARG A 37 -2.83 -10.39 -18.93
CA ARG A 37 -3.83 -11.45 -19.10
C ARG A 37 -3.46 -12.73 -18.36
N GLU A 38 -2.18 -13.08 -18.37
CA GLU A 38 -1.66 -14.25 -17.66
C GLU A 38 -1.47 -13.99 -16.16
N ALA A 39 -1.32 -12.74 -15.72
CA ALA A 39 -1.16 -12.43 -14.31
C ALA A 39 -2.49 -12.23 -13.58
N ILE A 40 -3.46 -11.55 -14.22
CA ILE A 40 -4.74 -11.19 -13.58
C ILE A 40 -5.57 -12.45 -13.31
N GLY A 41 -5.91 -12.64 -12.03
CA GLY A 41 -6.64 -13.81 -11.55
C GLY A 41 -5.75 -14.97 -11.09
N HIS A 42 -4.44 -14.91 -11.32
CA HIS A 42 -3.52 -15.88 -10.72
C HIS A 42 -3.40 -15.69 -9.20
N TRP A 43 -3.11 -16.77 -8.49
CA TRP A 43 -3.07 -16.75 -7.02
C TRP A 43 -2.14 -15.67 -6.40
N PRO A 44 -0.97 -15.31 -6.95
CA PRO A 44 -0.13 -14.26 -6.36
C PRO A 44 -0.77 -12.88 -6.46
N TRP A 45 -1.50 -12.66 -7.55
CA TRP A 45 -2.25 -11.43 -7.80
C TRP A 45 -3.41 -11.29 -6.83
N LEU A 46 -4.19 -12.37 -6.65
CA LEU A 46 -5.27 -12.40 -5.67
C LEU A 46 -4.74 -12.25 -4.24
N ALA A 47 -3.61 -12.90 -3.90
CA ALA A 47 -2.97 -12.75 -2.61
C ALA A 47 -2.51 -11.31 -2.35
N SER A 48 -2.00 -10.62 -3.38
CA SER A 48 -1.71 -9.19 -3.33
C SER A 48 -2.96 -8.36 -3.05
N GLY A 49 -4.08 -8.66 -3.72
CA GLY A 49 -5.38 -8.02 -3.46
C GLY A 49 -5.91 -8.21 -2.05
N VAL A 50 -5.78 -9.41 -1.49
CA VAL A 50 -6.08 -9.68 -0.06
C VAL A 50 -5.16 -8.84 0.83
N GLY A 51 -3.87 -8.75 0.50
CA GLY A 51 -2.90 -7.91 1.19
C GLY A 51 -3.31 -6.44 1.24
N HIS A 52 -3.73 -5.86 0.11
CA HIS A 52 -4.27 -4.50 0.03
C HIS A 52 -5.52 -4.35 0.90
N PHE A 53 -6.51 -5.22 0.73
CA PHE A 53 -7.77 -5.16 1.48
C PHE A 53 -7.55 -5.19 3.01
N LEU A 54 -6.75 -6.16 3.49
CA LEU A 54 -6.43 -6.27 4.91
C LEU A 54 -5.59 -5.10 5.41
N THR A 55 -4.69 -4.56 4.60
CA THR A 55 -3.93 -3.34 4.94
C THR A 55 -4.85 -2.15 5.12
N GLY A 56 -5.84 -1.98 4.25
CA GLY A 56 -6.87 -0.95 4.37
C GLY A 56 -7.66 -1.07 5.66
N LEU A 57 -8.12 -2.27 6.00
CA LEU A 57 -8.80 -2.53 7.28
C LEU A 57 -7.90 -2.24 8.49
N ALA A 58 -6.62 -2.63 8.44
CA ALA A 58 -5.67 -2.40 9.53
C ALA A 58 -5.24 -0.93 9.67
N ALA A 59 -5.29 -0.16 8.58
CA ALA A 59 -4.95 1.26 8.59
C ALA A 59 -5.97 2.10 9.37
N VAL A 60 -7.25 1.71 9.41
CA VAL A 60 -8.28 2.40 10.19
C VAL A 60 -7.96 2.47 11.70
N PRO A 61 -7.83 1.35 12.43
CA PRO A 61 -7.50 1.39 13.85
C PRO A 61 -6.12 2.00 14.10
N LEU A 62 -5.16 1.82 13.19
CA LEU A 62 -3.85 2.46 13.29
C LEU A 62 -3.94 3.99 13.23
N ALA A 63 -4.76 4.53 12.33
CA ALA A 63 -5.01 5.96 12.20
C ALA A 63 -5.68 6.54 13.46
N LEU A 64 -6.69 5.84 13.98
CA LEU A 64 -7.40 6.25 15.21
C LEU A 64 -6.47 6.25 16.42
N TRP A 65 -5.69 5.19 16.59
CA TRP A 65 -4.69 5.10 17.66
C TRP A 65 -3.63 6.21 17.55
N ALA A 66 -3.12 6.44 16.35
CA ALA A 66 -2.08 7.45 16.11
C ALA A 66 -2.59 8.86 16.41
N ALA A 67 -3.85 9.15 16.05
CA ALA A 67 -4.51 10.40 16.38
C ALA A 67 -4.72 10.54 17.90
N GLU A 68 -5.17 9.49 18.59
CA GLU A 68 -5.38 9.54 20.04
C GLU A 68 -4.09 9.83 20.80
N LEU A 69 -2.96 9.26 20.37
CA LEU A 69 -1.65 9.56 20.95
C LEU A 69 -1.31 11.05 20.98
N LEU A 70 -1.79 11.80 19.99
CA LEU A 70 -1.49 13.22 19.84
C LEU A 70 -2.61 14.11 20.35
N ARG A 71 -3.78 13.55 20.70
CA ARG A 71 -4.98 14.33 20.98
C ARG A 71 -4.78 15.34 22.09
N GLN A 72 -4.04 14.97 23.14
CA GLN A 72 -3.75 15.87 24.26
C GLN A 72 -2.66 16.91 23.95
N ALA A 73 -1.69 16.56 23.10
CA ALA A 73 -0.57 17.43 22.77
C ALA A 73 -0.91 18.44 21.66
N SER A 74 -1.65 18.02 20.64
CA SER A 74 -2.08 18.86 19.52
C SER A 74 -3.33 18.28 18.85
N PRO A 75 -4.54 18.80 19.19
CA PRO A 75 -5.80 18.33 18.60
C PRO A 75 -5.87 18.50 17.07
N LEU A 76 -5.24 19.57 16.57
CA LEU A 76 -5.20 19.83 15.13
C LEU A 76 -4.32 18.80 14.42
N ALA A 77 -3.12 18.51 14.94
CA ALA A 77 -2.25 17.48 14.38
C ALA A 77 -2.89 16.09 14.45
N ALA A 78 -3.56 15.76 15.56
CA ALA A 78 -4.33 14.52 15.69
C ALA A 78 -5.41 14.40 14.60
N SER A 79 -6.10 15.49 14.28
CA SER A 79 -7.13 15.52 13.23
C SER A 79 -6.55 15.27 11.84
N PHE A 80 -5.45 15.95 11.49
CA PHE A 80 -4.77 15.74 10.21
C PHE A 80 -4.20 14.32 10.09
N LEU A 81 -3.64 13.78 11.17
CA LEU A 81 -3.10 12.43 11.18
C LEU A 81 -4.20 11.37 10.99
N ARG A 82 -5.36 11.57 11.64
CA ARG A 82 -6.54 10.73 11.42
C ARG A 82 -6.98 10.77 9.96
N ILE A 83 -7.11 11.96 9.37
CA ILE A 83 -7.54 12.13 7.98
C ILE A 83 -6.57 11.43 7.02
N ALA A 84 -5.25 11.64 7.19
CA ALA A 84 -4.24 10.99 6.35
C ALA A 84 -4.31 9.47 6.45
N GLY A 85 -4.46 8.92 7.66
CA GLY A 85 -4.60 7.49 7.86
C GLY A 85 -5.90 6.91 7.29
N LEU A 86 -7.01 7.66 7.33
CA LEU A 86 -8.27 7.27 6.68
C LEU A 86 -8.16 7.29 5.15
N PHE A 87 -7.46 8.26 4.55
CA PHE A 87 -7.20 8.23 3.11
C PHE A 87 -6.36 7.03 2.70
N ALA A 88 -5.33 6.69 3.48
CA ALA A 88 -4.55 5.48 3.26
C ALA A 88 -5.42 4.22 3.33
N ALA A 89 -6.29 4.14 4.34
CA ALA A 89 -7.25 3.05 4.49
C ALA A 89 -8.18 2.92 3.28
N VAL A 90 -8.77 4.03 2.83
CA VAL A 90 -9.64 4.07 1.65
C VAL A 90 -8.88 3.63 0.40
N GLY A 91 -7.67 4.13 0.18
CA GLY A 91 -6.87 3.76 -0.99
C GLY A 91 -6.58 2.26 -1.04
N PHE A 92 -6.13 1.68 0.07
CA PHE A 92 -5.87 0.23 0.15
C PHE A 92 -7.14 -0.61 0.04
N LEU A 93 -8.26 -0.17 0.61
CA LEU A 93 -9.55 -0.87 0.47
C LEU A 93 -10.01 -0.86 -0.99
N LEU A 94 -9.94 0.28 -1.66
CA LEU A 94 -10.28 0.40 -3.08
C LEU A 94 -9.38 -0.49 -3.93
N GLY A 95 -8.06 -0.46 -3.72
CA GLY A 95 -7.12 -1.34 -4.40
C GLY A 95 -7.42 -2.82 -4.19
N GLY A 96 -7.70 -3.23 -2.94
CA GLY A 96 -8.08 -4.60 -2.62
C GLY A 96 -9.41 -5.04 -3.24
N VAL A 97 -10.41 -4.16 -3.25
CA VAL A 97 -11.71 -4.43 -3.91
C VAL A 97 -11.53 -4.57 -5.42
N THR A 98 -10.76 -3.69 -6.06
CA THR A 98 -10.48 -3.81 -7.50
C THR A 98 -9.68 -5.07 -7.82
N ASP A 99 -8.71 -5.45 -6.99
CA ASP A 99 -7.93 -6.67 -7.21
C ASP A 99 -8.79 -7.95 -7.08
N LEU A 100 -9.72 -7.98 -6.11
CA LEU A 100 -10.48 -9.19 -5.80
C LEU A 100 -11.78 -9.29 -6.62
N LEU A 101 -12.66 -8.30 -6.47
CA LEU A 101 -13.95 -8.24 -7.15
C LEU A 101 -13.80 -7.74 -8.58
N GLY A 102 -12.93 -6.76 -8.80
CA GLY A 102 -12.67 -6.22 -10.15
C GLY A 102 -12.11 -7.29 -11.09
N SER A 103 -11.15 -8.11 -10.64
CA SER A 103 -10.64 -9.24 -11.45
C SER A 103 -11.73 -10.25 -11.83
N HIS A 104 -12.69 -10.54 -10.93
CA HIS A 104 -13.84 -11.40 -11.25
C HIS A 104 -14.76 -10.76 -12.28
N ALA A 105 -15.11 -9.49 -12.08
CA ALA A 105 -15.97 -8.75 -13.01
C ALA A 105 -15.31 -8.61 -14.40
N LEU A 106 -13.99 -8.39 -14.45
CA LEU A 106 -13.22 -8.36 -15.69
C LEU A 106 -13.33 -9.68 -16.45
N GLY A 107 -13.21 -10.82 -15.76
CA GLY A 107 -13.38 -12.14 -16.37
C GLY A 107 -14.75 -12.30 -17.06
N LEU A 108 -15.82 -11.85 -16.39
CA LEU A 108 -17.17 -11.87 -16.96
C LEU A 108 -17.30 -10.93 -18.17
N LEU A 109 -16.78 -9.70 -18.06
CA LEU A 109 -16.80 -8.73 -19.15
C LEU A 109 -16.05 -9.23 -20.39
N VAL A 110 -14.89 -9.85 -20.21
CA VAL A 110 -14.09 -10.42 -21.31
C VAL A 110 -14.78 -11.62 -21.95
N ALA A 111 -15.46 -12.45 -21.16
CA ALA A 111 -16.21 -13.60 -21.68
C ALA A 111 -17.36 -13.16 -22.60
N GLU A 112 -18.11 -12.15 -22.19
CA GLU A 112 -19.25 -11.63 -22.95
C GLU A 112 -18.84 -10.66 -24.09
N ASN A 113 -17.65 -10.05 -24.00
CA ASN A 113 -17.17 -9.05 -24.95
C ASN A 113 -15.76 -9.38 -25.49
N PRO A 114 -15.58 -10.51 -26.20
CA PRO A 114 -14.26 -10.99 -26.61
C PRO A 114 -13.51 -10.05 -27.55
N THR A 115 -14.22 -9.25 -28.35
CA THR A 115 -13.65 -8.23 -29.25
C THR A 115 -13.02 -7.04 -28.51
N HIS A 116 -13.39 -6.83 -27.24
CA HIS A 116 -12.89 -5.74 -26.40
C HIS A 116 -11.88 -6.19 -25.34
N ARG A 117 -11.46 -7.46 -25.40
CA ARG A 117 -10.60 -8.09 -24.38
C ARG A 117 -9.41 -7.23 -23.98
N ASP A 118 -8.56 -6.84 -24.93
CA ASP A 118 -7.31 -6.15 -24.62
C ASP A 118 -7.56 -4.74 -24.04
N ALA A 119 -8.59 -4.04 -24.53
CA ALA A 119 -9.00 -2.75 -24.00
C ALA A 119 -9.50 -2.86 -22.54
N LEU A 120 -10.24 -3.92 -22.20
CA LEU A 120 -10.72 -4.18 -20.84
C LEU A 120 -9.54 -4.45 -19.88
N TYR A 121 -8.55 -5.26 -20.29
CA TYR A 121 -7.36 -5.51 -19.49
C TYR A 121 -6.49 -4.26 -19.28
N LEU A 122 -6.34 -3.42 -20.31
CA LEU A 122 -5.65 -2.14 -20.20
C LEU A 122 -6.38 -1.16 -19.26
N ALA A 123 -7.70 -1.07 -19.37
CA ALA A 123 -8.52 -0.21 -18.52
C ALA A 123 -8.43 -0.61 -17.04
N ASP A 124 -8.54 -1.92 -16.74
CA ASP A 124 -8.37 -2.45 -15.39
C ASP A 124 -6.96 -2.16 -14.85
N SER A 125 -5.93 -2.39 -15.66
CA SER A 125 -4.54 -2.15 -15.28
C SER A 125 -4.27 -0.68 -14.94
N LEU A 126 -4.78 0.25 -15.76
CA LEU A 126 -4.65 1.68 -15.50
C LEU A 126 -5.36 2.07 -14.19
N LEU A 127 -6.60 1.61 -13.99
CA LEU A 127 -7.36 1.89 -12.78
C LEU A 127 -6.61 1.39 -11.54
N ARG A 128 -6.10 0.16 -11.58
CA ARG A 128 -5.36 -0.45 -10.48
C ARG A 128 -4.06 0.29 -10.15
N VAL A 129 -3.29 0.69 -11.18
CA VAL A 129 -2.07 1.48 -10.99
C VAL A 129 -2.38 2.81 -10.30
N VAL A 130 -3.45 3.50 -10.71
CA VAL A 130 -3.86 4.77 -10.11
C VAL A 130 -4.30 4.59 -8.65
N LEU A 131 -5.15 3.60 -8.36
CA LEU A 131 -5.63 3.33 -7.01
C LEU A 131 -4.50 2.88 -6.08
N ASN A 132 -3.59 2.05 -6.57
CA ASN A 132 -2.41 1.63 -5.82
C ASN A 132 -1.49 2.83 -5.54
N GLY A 133 -1.24 3.68 -6.54
CA GLY A 133 -0.47 4.91 -6.37
C GLY A 133 -1.09 5.84 -5.32
N PHE A 134 -2.40 6.04 -5.36
CA PHE A 134 -3.12 6.78 -4.33
C PHE A 134 -2.93 6.17 -2.94
N ALA A 135 -3.07 4.85 -2.79
CA ALA A 135 -2.89 4.15 -1.51
C ALA A 135 -1.48 4.33 -0.95
N ILE A 136 -0.45 4.14 -1.79
CA ILE A 136 0.97 4.26 -1.42
C ILE A 136 1.27 5.68 -0.94
N VAL A 137 0.84 6.70 -1.69
CA VAL A 137 1.10 8.11 -1.39
C VAL A 137 0.36 8.54 -0.13
N ALA A 138 -0.92 8.19 0.00
CA ALA A 138 -1.69 8.50 1.19
C ALA A 138 -1.10 7.83 2.44
N PHE A 139 -0.62 6.59 2.32
CA PHE A 139 0.04 5.90 3.43
C PHE A 139 1.40 6.50 3.77
N GLY A 140 2.18 6.92 2.77
CA GLY A 140 3.44 7.63 2.98
C GLY A 140 3.24 8.96 3.68
N TRP A 141 2.19 9.69 3.29
CA TRP A 141 1.79 10.92 3.97
C TRP A 141 1.40 10.66 5.42
N PHE A 142 0.63 9.60 5.70
CA PHE A 142 0.30 9.18 7.06
C PHE A 142 1.55 8.85 7.88
N ILE A 143 2.46 8.02 7.35
CA ILE A 143 3.73 7.65 7.99
C ILE A 143 4.56 8.89 8.31
N GLY A 144 4.66 9.82 7.36
CA GLY A 144 5.40 11.06 7.51
C GLY A 144 4.83 11.95 8.61
N GLN A 145 3.50 12.14 8.62
CA GLN A 145 2.82 12.92 9.66
C GLN A 145 2.97 12.29 11.05
N LEU A 146 2.80 10.97 11.18
CA LEU A 146 2.99 10.27 12.45
C LEU A 146 4.43 10.47 12.94
N SER A 147 5.41 10.29 12.05
CA SER A 147 6.82 10.44 12.37
C SER A 147 7.18 11.86 12.80
N TRP A 148 6.61 12.86 12.12
CA TRP A 148 6.80 14.27 12.46
C TRP A 148 6.25 14.62 13.83
N CYS A 149 4.97 14.31 14.05
CA CYS A 149 4.31 14.64 15.30
C CYS A 149 4.90 13.86 16.48
N ALA A 150 5.17 12.56 16.29
CA ALA A 150 5.74 11.72 17.35
C ALA A 150 7.20 12.09 17.67
N ALA A 151 7.98 12.59 16.71
CA ALA A 151 9.32 13.08 16.98
C ALA A 151 9.29 14.36 17.84
N GLY A 152 8.42 15.31 17.50
CA GLY A 152 8.26 16.55 18.24
C GLY A 152 7.75 16.33 19.67
N ALA A 153 6.84 15.38 19.86
CA ALA A 153 6.28 15.05 21.17
C ALA A 153 7.08 13.99 21.95
N GLY A 154 8.19 13.47 21.41
CA GLY A 154 8.98 12.43 22.07
C GLY A 154 8.25 11.10 22.27
N LEU A 155 7.20 10.83 21.48
CA LEU A 155 6.32 9.67 21.66
C LEU A 155 6.91 8.40 21.04
N LEU A 156 7.71 8.51 19.98
CA LEU A 156 8.31 7.36 19.30
C LEU A 156 9.84 7.47 19.26
N PRO A 157 10.56 6.34 19.12
CA PRO A 157 12.01 6.35 18.96
C PRO A 157 12.45 7.22 17.77
N ARG A 158 13.46 8.08 17.96
CA ARG A 158 13.95 8.98 16.89
C ARG A 158 14.36 8.24 15.61
N GLY A 159 14.93 7.04 15.74
CA GLY A 159 15.29 6.20 14.60
C GLY A 159 14.08 5.76 13.77
N LEU A 160 12.98 5.38 14.44
CA LEU A 160 11.72 5.03 13.79
C LEU A 160 11.13 6.23 13.03
N CYS A 161 11.17 7.42 13.63
CA CYS A 161 10.70 8.64 12.96
C CYS A 161 11.55 8.98 11.72
N ARG A 162 12.88 8.85 11.80
CA ARG A 162 13.77 9.05 10.63
C ARG A 162 13.48 8.08 9.50
N LEU A 163 13.29 6.79 9.83
CA LEU A 163 12.86 5.79 8.85
C LEU A 163 11.50 6.15 8.24
N GLY A 164 10.57 6.67 9.05
CA GLY A 164 9.27 7.11 8.56
C GLY A 164 9.36 8.30 7.60
N TYR A 165 10.28 9.26 7.81
CA TYR A 165 10.53 10.31 6.82
C TYR A 165 11.08 9.75 5.51
N ALA A 166 12.01 8.80 5.57
CA ALA A 166 12.54 8.14 4.37
C ALA A 166 11.44 7.38 3.62
N ALA A 167 10.59 6.65 4.35
CA ALA A 167 9.40 5.98 3.81
C ALA A 167 8.45 6.99 3.13
N ALA A 168 8.10 8.09 3.80
CA ALA A 168 7.24 9.13 3.25
C ALA A 168 7.84 9.76 1.97
N ALA A 169 9.14 10.04 1.97
CA ALA A 169 9.85 10.58 0.81
C ALA A 169 9.83 9.58 -0.37
N SER A 170 10.04 8.29 -0.11
CA SER A 170 9.96 7.26 -1.16
C SER A 170 8.56 7.14 -1.79
N ALA A 171 7.51 7.38 -0.99
CA ALA A 171 6.12 7.42 -1.47
C ALA A 171 5.86 8.60 -2.40
N LEU A 172 6.41 9.78 -2.04
CA LEU A 172 6.32 10.96 -2.88
C LEU A 172 7.15 10.79 -4.15
N LEU A 173 8.32 10.15 -4.08
CA LEU A 173 9.11 9.85 -5.27
C LEU A 173 8.32 8.96 -6.24
N PHE A 174 7.50 8.03 -5.72
CA PHE A 174 6.65 7.15 -6.53
C PHE A 174 5.65 7.91 -7.42
N THR A 175 5.24 9.14 -7.06
CA THR A 175 4.34 9.95 -7.91
C THR A 175 5.02 10.53 -9.14
N VAL A 176 6.35 10.61 -9.11
CA VAL A 176 7.17 11.20 -10.19
C VAL A 176 7.91 10.11 -10.97
N VAL A 177 8.36 9.07 -10.28
CA VAL A 177 9.12 7.96 -10.85
C VAL A 177 8.54 6.66 -10.32
N TYR A 178 8.13 5.76 -11.22
CA TYR A 178 7.58 4.44 -10.86
C TYR A 178 8.68 3.51 -10.32
N LEU A 179 9.15 3.80 -9.12
CA LEU A 179 10.25 3.11 -8.45
C LEU A 179 9.76 2.60 -7.08
N PRO A 180 9.69 1.27 -6.85
CA PRO A 180 9.05 0.69 -5.68
C PRO A 180 9.93 0.71 -4.40
N LEU A 181 10.74 1.76 -4.19
CA LEU A 181 11.57 1.91 -2.98
C LEU A 181 10.75 1.95 -1.68
N TYR A 182 9.47 2.31 -1.76
CA TYR A 182 8.56 2.33 -0.62
C TYR A 182 8.34 0.93 -0.03
N LEU A 183 8.44 -0.14 -0.83
CA LEU A 183 8.15 -1.50 -0.37
C LEU A 183 9.05 -1.93 0.81
N PRO A 184 10.39 -1.92 0.70
CA PRO A 184 11.24 -2.30 1.82
C PRO A 184 11.16 -1.30 2.99
N LEU A 185 10.96 -0.01 2.71
CA LEU A 185 10.89 1.02 3.74
C LEU A 185 9.61 0.92 4.59
N TYR A 186 8.46 0.66 3.96
CA TYR A 186 7.19 0.48 4.64
C TYR A 186 7.19 -0.81 5.46
N LEU A 187 7.79 -1.89 4.94
CA LEU A 187 8.00 -3.12 5.69
C LEU A 187 8.82 -2.87 6.96
N ALA A 188 10.00 -2.28 6.81
CA ALA A 188 10.90 -2.00 7.93
C ALA A 188 10.23 -1.08 8.96
N TRP A 189 9.54 -0.04 8.49
CA TRP A 189 8.83 0.90 9.35
C TRP A 189 7.69 0.22 10.12
N ALA A 190 6.85 -0.58 9.44
CA ALA A 190 5.73 -1.26 10.07
C ALA A 190 6.18 -2.29 11.11
N LEU A 191 7.26 -3.03 10.84
CA LEU A 191 7.86 -3.97 11.79
C LEU A 191 8.39 -3.23 13.02
N TRP A 192 9.17 -2.17 12.82
CA TRP A 192 9.76 -1.43 13.94
C TRP A 192 8.69 -0.70 14.76
N LEU A 193 7.66 -0.11 14.12
CA LEU A 193 6.51 0.43 14.84
C LEU A 193 5.85 -0.68 15.69
N GLY A 194 5.54 -1.84 15.11
CA GLY A 194 4.97 -2.96 15.86
C GLY A 194 5.78 -3.38 17.08
N LEU A 195 7.12 -3.41 16.96
CA LEU A 195 8.03 -3.68 18.08
C LEU A 195 8.01 -2.56 19.13
N ALA A 196 7.97 -1.30 18.71
CA ALA A 196 7.90 -0.15 19.61
C ALA A 196 6.59 -0.15 20.40
N LEU A 197 5.47 -0.51 19.77
CA LEU A 197 4.16 -0.60 20.42
C LEU A 197 4.10 -1.73 21.44
N ARG A 198 4.67 -2.89 21.13
CA ARG A 198 4.75 -4.02 22.08
C ARG A 198 5.54 -3.71 23.35
N ARG A 199 6.47 -2.77 23.30
CA ARG A 199 7.31 -2.37 24.45
C ARG A 199 6.68 -1.29 25.32
N ARG A 200 5.56 -0.70 24.90
CA ARG A 200 4.86 0.29 25.71
C ARG A 200 4.09 -0.41 26.84
N PRO A 201 4.13 0.11 28.07
CA PRO A 201 3.25 -0.36 29.14
C PRO A 201 1.79 -0.28 28.68
N ALA A 202 0.97 -1.27 29.03
CA ALA A 202 -0.47 -1.11 28.92
C ALA A 202 -0.87 0.07 29.80
N ALA A 203 -1.56 1.04 29.20
CA ALA A 203 -2.11 2.19 29.92
C ALA A 203 -3.33 1.78 30.75
#